data_AF-A0A7Y5RFU8-F1
#
_entry.id   AF-A0A7Y5RFU8-F1
#
_cell.length_a   1.000
_cell.length_b   1.000
_cell.length_c   1.000
_cell.angle_alpha   90.00
_cell.angle_beta   90.00
_cell.angle_gamma   90.00
#
_symmetry.space_group_name_H-M   'P 1'
#
loop_
_entity.id
_entity.type
_entity.pdbx_description
1 polymer ?
#
loop_
_entity_poly.entity_id
_entity_poly.type
_entity_poly.pdbx_seq_one_letter_code
_entity_poly.pdbx_strand_id
1 'polypeptide(L)'
;MVEGEFAVLFSGDRPETVEGEPAPDAPFCVVAADMAGAERFAREAVLRHPTMIARVYDRRGMVGAPLFEAAGAKANRSEISAKFRRWAGGGLFGVGAALGLAEIISGFTINWAGMLAARLLPVGVVLLLTEAAIVVGARREQKRKSR
;
A
#
# COMPACT_ATOMS: atom_id res chain seq x y z
N MET A 1 -3.97 16.21 -11.55
CA MET A 1 -2.54 16.52 -11.73
C MET A 1 -2.20 16.42 -13.19
N VAL A 2 -1.53 17.45 -13.70
CA VAL A 2 -0.94 17.47 -15.03
C VAL A 2 0.47 16.86 -15.01
N GLU A 3 1.08 16.70 -16.17
CA GLU A 3 2.43 16.16 -16.29
C GLU A 3 3.44 17.13 -15.68
N GLY A 4 4.32 16.62 -14.81
CA GLY A 4 5.25 17.43 -14.01
C GLY A 4 4.76 17.76 -12.59
N GLU A 5 3.46 17.59 -12.28
CA GLU A 5 2.93 17.78 -10.93
C GLU A 5 3.00 16.50 -10.08
N PHE A 6 3.19 16.69 -8.77
CA PHE A 6 3.29 15.62 -7.78
C PHE A 6 2.34 15.84 -6.62
N ALA A 7 1.66 14.78 -6.18
CA ALA A 7 0.76 14.80 -5.04
C ALA A 7 1.50 14.33 -3.79
N VAL A 8 1.49 15.15 -2.74
CA VAL A 8 1.94 14.77 -1.40
C VAL A 8 0.70 14.42 -0.58
N LEU A 9 0.52 13.14 -0.35
CA LEU A 9 -0.56 12.55 0.44
C LEU A 9 -0.09 12.34 1.89
N PHE A 10 -0.88 12.79 2.85
CA PHE A 10 -0.58 12.63 4.27
C PHE A 10 -1.46 11.57 4.92
N SER A 11 -0.85 10.74 5.77
CA SER A 11 -1.50 9.68 6.54
C SER A 11 -1.08 9.82 8.01
N GLY A 12 -2.02 9.83 8.96
CA GLY A 12 -1.75 10.07 10.40
C GLY A 12 -2.30 11.41 10.89
N ASP A 13 -1.84 11.89 12.06
CA ASP A 13 -2.29 13.18 12.61
C ASP A 13 -1.88 14.31 11.68
N ARG A 14 -2.86 15.09 11.23
CA ARG A 14 -2.70 16.17 10.26
C ARG A 14 -1.95 17.37 10.88
N PRO A 15 -1.26 18.22 10.10
CA PRO A 15 -0.87 19.54 10.59
C PRO A 15 -2.12 20.33 10.92
N GLU A 16 -2.13 21.05 12.04
CA GLU A 16 -3.10 22.12 12.28
C GLU A 16 -2.98 23.10 11.10
N THR A 17 -3.94 23.07 10.20
CA THR A 17 -3.99 23.99 9.07
C THR A 17 -5.23 24.83 9.23
N VAL A 18 -4.99 26.09 9.58
CA VAL A 18 -5.93 27.22 9.70
C VAL A 18 -6.99 27.02 10.78
N GLU A 19 -6.97 27.89 11.79
CA GLU A 19 -7.98 27.96 12.84
C GLU A 19 -9.40 27.96 12.25
N GLY A 20 -10.23 26.98 12.61
CA GLY A 20 -11.68 27.08 12.49
C GLY A 20 -12.40 26.15 11.49
N GLU A 21 -11.73 25.31 10.71
CA GLU A 21 -12.44 24.30 9.90
C GLU A 21 -12.56 22.94 10.61
N PRO A 22 -13.76 22.34 10.68
CA PRO A 22 -13.93 21.01 11.23
C PRO A 22 -13.15 20.00 10.37
N ALA A 23 -12.35 19.15 11.03
CA ALA A 23 -11.55 18.14 10.37
C ALA A 23 -12.44 17.23 9.50
N PRO A 24 -12.27 17.20 8.17
CA PRO A 24 -12.90 16.16 7.37
C PRO A 24 -12.18 14.83 7.66
N ASP A 25 -12.95 13.75 7.79
CA ASP A 25 -12.49 12.34 7.95
C ASP A 25 -11.62 11.81 6.79
N ALA A 26 -11.13 12.68 5.90
CA ALA A 26 -10.51 12.33 4.64
C ALA A 26 -8.99 12.65 4.62
N PRO A 27 -8.20 11.85 3.89
CA PRO A 27 -6.76 12.08 3.75
C PRO A 27 -6.47 13.42 3.08
N PHE A 28 -5.51 14.16 3.63
CA PHE A 28 -5.09 15.47 3.12
C PHE A 28 -4.05 15.32 2.00
N CYS A 29 -4.21 16.07 0.92
CA CYS A 29 -3.32 16.04 -0.23
C CYS A 29 -2.92 17.47 -0.63
N VAL A 30 -1.64 17.69 -0.89
CA VAL A 30 -1.09 18.93 -1.47
C VAL A 30 -0.46 18.60 -2.82
N VAL A 31 -0.64 19.47 -3.82
CA VAL A 31 -0.01 19.33 -5.14
C VAL A 31 1.20 20.25 -5.22
N ALA A 32 2.34 19.69 -5.62
CA ALA A 32 3.58 20.41 -5.86
C ALA A 32 3.89 20.44 -7.37
N ALA A 33 4.50 21.53 -7.82
CA ALA A 33 4.82 21.77 -9.23
C ALA A 33 6.03 20.97 -9.73
N ASP A 34 6.84 20.42 -8.83
CA ASP A 34 8.00 19.59 -9.15
C ASP A 34 8.32 18.58 -8.03
N MET A 35 9.14 17.58 -8.35
CA MET A 35 9.48 16.48 -7.43
C MET A 35 10.30 16.98 -6.23
N ALA A 36 11.25 17.90 -6.43
CA ALA A 36 12.14 18.38 -5.38
C ALA A 36 11.36 19.18 -4.32
N GLY A 37 10.41 20.01 -4.76
CA GLY A 37 9.46 20.72 -3.91
C GLY A 37 8.55 19.77 -3.15
N ALA A 38 8.05 18.73 -3.80
CA ALA A 38 7.24 17.68 -3.16
C ALA A 38 8.02 16.96 -2.04
N GLU A 39 9.26 16.53 -2.32
CA GLU A 39 10.11 15.85 -1.34
C GLU A 39 10.46 16.75 -0.15
N ARG A 40 10.86 18.01 -0.41
CA ARG A 40 11.18 18.97 0.63
C ARG A 40 9.97 19.21 1.54
N PHE A 41 8.80 19.45 0.93
CA PHE A 41 7.56 19.67 1.69
C PHE A 41 7.18 18.44 2.52
N ALA A 42 7.29 17.24 1.95
CA ALA A 42 7.03 15.99 2.67
C ALA A 42 7.96 15.82 3.89
N ARG A 43 9.26 16.10 3.74
CA ARG A 43 10.24 16.02 4.84
C ARG A 43 9.96 17.05 5.94
N GLU A 44 9.70 18.29 5.56
CA GLU A 44 9.38 19.36 6.53
C GLU A 44 8.07 19.10 7.28
N ALA A 45 7.08 18.51 6.62
CA ALA A 45 5.80 18.16 7.23
C ALA A 45 5.97 17.07 8.30
N VAL A 46 6.70 15.98 8.01
CA VAL A 46 6.89 14.89 8.98
C VAL A 46 7.85 15.26 10.12
N LEU A 47 8.75 16.23 9.91
CA LEU A 47 9.56 16.78 10.99
C LEU A 47 8.69 17.58 11.99
N ARG A 48 7.72 18.35 11.48
CA ARG A 48 6.77 19.10 12.31
C ARG A 48 5.72 18.21 12.98
N HIS A 49 5.34 17.12 12.33
CA HIS A 49 4.32 16.18 12.82
C HIS A 49 4.88 14.75 12.86
N PRO A 50 5.56 14.36 13.97
CA PRO A 50 6.29 13.10 14.05
C PRO A 50 5.41 11.84 13.95
N THR A 51 4.09 11.93 14.13
CA THR A 51 3.14 10.80 14.03
C THR A 51 2.65 10.56 12.60
N MET A 52 3.08 11.37 11.64
CA MET A 52 2.58 11.36 10.26
C MET A 52 3.50 10.65 9.26
N ILE A 53 2.90 10.17 8.18
CA ILE A 53 3.58 9.67 6.98
C ILE A 53 3.17 10.54 5.79
N ALA A 54 4.15 11.05 5.06
CA ALA A 54 3.95 11.78 3.81
C ALA A 54 4.41 10.92 2.64
N ARG A 55 3.56 10.76 1.63
CA ARG A 55 3.79 9.93 0.44
C ARG A 55 3.64 10.77 -0.82
N VAL A 56 4.62 10.70 -1.71
CA VAL A 56 4.64 11.45 -2.97
C VAL A 56 4.26 10.54 -4.13
N TYR A 57 3.32 10.98 -4.96
CA TYR A 57 2.84 10.29 -6.15
C TYR A 57 2.93 11.20 -7.37
N ASP A 58 3.23 10.63 -8.53
CA ASP A 58 3.05 11.33 -9.81
C ASP A 58 1.58 11.32 -10.24
N ARG A 59 1.32 11.78 -11.47
CA ARG A 59 0.01 11.75 -12.13
C ARG A 59 -0.69 10.39 -12.13
N ARG A 60 0.03 9.26 -11.95
CA ARG A 60 -0.59 7.93 -11.84
C ARG A 60 -1.25 7.73 -10.47
N GLY A 61 -0.99 8.60 -9.51
CA GLY A 61 -1.57 8.58 -8.17
C GLY A 61 -1.13 7.35 -7.38
N MET A 62 -2.03 6.82 -6.54
CA MET A 62 -1.77 5.63 -5.72
C MET A 62 -1.68 4.32 -6.51
N VAL A 63 -1.60 4.37 -7.85
CA VAL A 63 -1.46 3.19 -8.71
C VAL A 63 0.00 2.74 -8.73
N GLY A 64 0.44 2.14 -7.63
CA GLY A 64 1.81 1.67 -7.44
C GLY A 64 2.39 2.04 -6.08
N ALA A 65 3.70 1.83 -5.93
CA ALA A 65 4.42 2.34 -4.77
C ALA A 65 4.57 3.88 -4.90
N PRO A 66 4.58 4.63 -3.78
CA PRO A 66 4.91 6.05 -3.83
C PRO A 66 6.33 6.24 -4.39
N LEU A 67 6.54 7.34 -5.10
CA LEU A 67 7.85 7.72 -5.62
C LEU A 67 8.81 8.10 -4.48
N PHE A 68 8.25 8.70 -3.43
CA PHE A 68 8.96 9.06 -2.22
C PHE A 68 8.05 8.88 -1.00
N GLU A 69 8.60 8.39 0.10
CA GLU A 69 7.90 8.28 1.38
C GLU A 69 8.80 8.85 2.48
N ALA A 70 8.27 9.80 3.25
CA ALA A 70 8.86 10.26 4.49
C ALA A 70 7.94 9.87 5.65
N ALA A 71 8.52 9.34 6.72
CA ALA A 71 7.78 8.99 7.93
C ALA A 71 8.39 9.74 9.12
N GLY A 72 7.51 10.31 9.95
CA GLY A 72 7.92 10.89 11.22
C GLY A 72 8.38 9.80 12.19
N ALA A 73 9.18 10.19 13.18
CA ALA A 73 9.81 9.26 14.12
C ALA A 73 8.82 8.43 14.96
N LYS A 74 7.58 8.89 15.12
CA LYS A 74 6.51 8.24 15.89
C LYS A 74 5.36 7.75 15.00
N ALA A 75 5.57 7.71 13.69
CA ALA A 75 4.52 7.36 12.75
C ALA A 75 4.07 5.91 12.95
N ASN A 76 2.79 5.71 13.25
CA ASN A 76 2.21 4.38 13.37
C ASN A 76 1.84 3.88 11.97
N ARG A 77 2.55 2.87 11.48
CA ARG A 77 2.25 2.19 10.21
C ARG A 77 1.07 1.22 10.41
N SER A 78 -0.13 1.76 10.65
CA SER A 78 -1.34 0.96 10.88
C SER A 78 -1.89 0.31 9.61
N GLU A 79 -1.44 0.76 8.43
CA GLU A 79 -1.82 0.15 7.15
C GLU A 79 -0.90 -1.03 6.80
N ILE A 80 -1.49 -2.22 6.66
CA ILE A 80 -0.81 -3.38 6.06
C ILE A 80 -0.34 -2.96 4.67
N SER A 81 0.97 -2.73 4.52
CA SER A 81 1.54 -2.18 3.28
C SER A 81 1.26 -3.10 2.08
N ALA A 82 1.07 -2.50 0.91
CA ALA A 82 0.90 -3.25 -0.34
C ALA A 82 2.10 -4.19 -0.62
N LYS A 83 3.31 -3.78 -0.23
CA LYS A 83 4.52 -4.63 -0.31
C LYS A 83 4.39 -5.88 0.57
N PHE A 84 3.90 -5.71 1.81
CA PHE A 84 3.65 -6.83 2.71
C PHE A 84 2.59 -7.78 2.15
N ARG A 85 1.46 -7.28 1.65
CA ARG A 85 0.42 -8.14 1.05
C ARG A 85 0.95 -8.95 -0.13
N ARG A 86 1.79 -8.35 -0.98
CA ARG A 86 2.41 -9.05 -2.13
C ARG A 86 3.41 -10.10 -1.70
N TRP A 87 4.34 -9.76 -0.81
CA TRP A 87 5.38 -10.70 -0.36
C TRP A 87 4.83 -11.79 0.56
N ALA A 88 4.03 -11.43 1.56
CA ALA A 88 3.41 -12.38 2.48
C ALA A 88 2.36 -13.24 1.76
N GLY A 89 1.48 -12.64 0.95
CA GLY A 89 0.49 -13.37 0.16
C GLY A 89 1.14 -14.31 -0.85
N GLY A 90 2.15 -13.83 -1.58
CA GLY A 90 2.92 -14.65 -2.53
C GLY A 90 3.71 -15.76 -1.85
N GLY A 91 4.35 -15.49 -0.72
CA GLY A 91 5.10 -16.48 0.06
C GLY A 91 4.21 -17.57 0.64
N LEU A 92 3.09 -17.18 1.28
CA LEU A 92 2.11 -18.13 1.84
C LEU A 92 1.49 -19.00 0.75
N PHE A 93 1.12 -18.40 -0.38
CA PHE A 93 0.58 -19.14 -1.52
C PHE A 93 1.62 -20.08 -2.13
N GLY A 94 2.84 -19.59 -2.38
CA GLY A 94 3.91 -20.38 -3.00
C GLY A 94 4.35 -21.56 -2.14
N VAL A 95 4.57 -21.33 -0.84
CA VAL A 95 4.91 -22.40 0.11
C VAL A 95 3.76 -23.38 0.25
N GLY A 96 2.53 -22.89 0.39
CA GLY A 96 1.34 -23.75 0.48
C GLY A 96 1.13 -24.60 -0.79
N ALA A 97 1.34 -24.03 -1.98
CA ALA A 97 1.25 -24.74 -3.24
C ALA A 97 2.36 -25.79 -3.40
N ALA A 98 3.61 -25.45 -3.03
CA ALA A 98 4.73 -26.38 -3.08
C ALA A 98 4.52 -27.57 -2.13
N LEU A 99 4.04 -27.31 -0.91
CA LEU A 99 3.70 -28.37 0.05
C LEU A 99 2.55 -29.24 -0.43
N GLY A 100 1.51 -28.65 -1.03
CA GLY A 100 0.39 -29.40 -1.63
C GLY A 100 0.85 -30.27 -2.81
N LEU A 101 1.73 -29.76 -3.66
CA LEU A 101 2.33 -30.52 -4.77
C LEU A 101 3.20 -31.68 -4.25
N ALA A 102 4.02 -31.44 -3.23
CA ALA A 102 4.82 -32.48 -2.59
C ALA A 102 3.94 -33.59 -1.99
N GLU A 103 2.79 -33.23 -1.41
CA GLU A 103 1.82 -34.20 -0.90
C GLU A 103 1.23 -35.07 -2.00
N ILE A 104 0.85 -34.47 -3.13
CA ILE A 104 0.31 -35.19 -4.30
C ILE A 104 1.37 -36.13 -4.88
N ILE A 105 2.62 -35.67 -5.03
CA ILE A 105 3.73 -36.47 -5.57
C ILE A 105 4.09 -37.63 -4.64
N SER A 106 4.01 -37.42 -3.33
CA SER A 106 4.29 -38.44 -2.33
C SER A 106 3.09 -39.38 -2.05
N GLY A 107 1.98 -39.22 -2.77
CA GLY A 107 0.79 -40.06 -2.60
C GLY A 107 0.15 -39.93 -1.23
N PHE A 108 0.14 -38.73 -0.64
CA PHE A 108 -0.44 -38.43 0.68
C PHE A 108 0.23 -39.16 1.86
N THR A 109 1.51 -39.50 1.72
CA THR A 109 2.27 -40.16 2.78
C THR A 109 2.82 -39.17 3.81
N ILE A 110 2.82 -37.87 3.50
CA ILE A 110 3.44 -36.81 4.30
C ILE A 110 2.36 -35.92 4.93
N ASN A 111 1.50 -36.52 5.76
CA ASN A 111 0.31 -35.88 6.36
C ASN A 111 0.51 -34.44 6.92
N TRP A 112 1.71 -34.10 7.41
CA TRP A 112 2.00 -32.75 7.93
C TRP A 112 2.07 -31.68 6.81
N ALA A 113 2.53 -32.04 5.61
CA ALA A 113 2.66 -31.13 4.47
C ALA A 113 1.26 -30.76 3.94
N GLY A 114 0.35 -31.73 3.83
CA GLY A 114 -1.05 -31.49 3.53
C GLY A 114 -1.76 -30.59 4.55
N MET A 115 -1.52 -30.81 5.85
CA MET A 115 -2.08 -29.96 6.92
C MET A 115 -1.58 -28.51 6.88
N LEU A 116 -0.29 -28.29 6.57
CA LEU A 116 0.25 -26.95 6.41
C LEU A 116 -0.26 -26.28 5.13
N ALA A 117 -0.30 -27.00 4.02
CA ALA A 117 -0.83 -26.49 2.76
C ALA A 117 -2.27 -26.00 2.91
N ALA A 118 -3.13 -26.78 3.58
CA ALA A 118 -4.53 -26.44 3.82
C ALA A 118 -4.73 -25.15 4.66
N ARG A 119 -3.73 -24.77 5.47
CA ARG A 119 -3.77 -23.53 6.28
C ARG A 119 -3.14 -22.35 5.56
N LEU A 120 -2.06 -22.57 4.82
CA LEU A 120 -1.30 -21.51 4.16
C LEU A 120 -1.95 -21.04 2.85
N LEU A 121 -2.50 -21.96 2.05
CA LEU A 121 -3.11 -21.64 0.76
C LEU A 121 -4.28 -20.66 0.88
N PRO A 122 -5.30 -20.87 1.74
CA PRO A 122 -6.42 -19.95 1.84
C PRO A 122 -6.00 -18.53 2.23
N VAL A 123 -5.07 -18.41 3.18
CA VAL A 123 -4.56 -17.10 3.64
C VAL A 123 -3.78 -16.41 2.52
N GLY A 124 -2.93 -17.14 1.80
CA GLY A 124 -2.21 -16.62 0.64
C GLY A 124 -3.15 -16.15 -0.47
N VAL A 125 -4.17 -16.95 -0.81
CA VAL A 125 -5.18 -16.61 -1.83
C VAL A 125 -5.95 -15.34 -1.44
N VAL A 126 -6.43 -15.23 -0.20
CA VAL A 126 -7.18 -14.05 0.26
C VAL A 126 -6.34 -12.78 0.16
N LEU A 127 -5.07 -12.82 0.59
CA LEU A 127 -4.17 -11.67 0.49
C LEU A 127 -3.92 -11.26 -0.97
N LEU A 128 -3.71 -12.22 -1.87
CA LEU A 128 -3.51 -11.97 -3.29
C LEU A 128 -4.76 -11.44 -3.98
N LEU A 129 -5.94 -11.99 -3.67
CA LEU A 129 -7.23 -11.50 -4.20
C LEU A 129 -7.52 -10.08 -3.75
N THR A 130 -7.22 -9.75 -2.49
CA THR A 130 -7.39 -8.39 -1.96
C THR A 130 -6.52 -7.39 -2.72
N GLU A 131 -5.24 -7.73 -2.94
CA GLU A 131 -4.35 -6.90 -3.74
C GLU A 131 -4.81 -6.81 -5.21
N ALA A 132 -5.25 -7.91 -5.81
CA ALA A 132 -5.77 -7.92 -7.18
C ALA A 132 -7.02 -7.04 -7.33
N ALA A 133 -7.95 -7.10 -6.36
CA ALA A 133 -9.14 -6.26 -6.35
C ALA A 133 -8.79 -4.76 -6.28
N ILE A 134 -7.82 -4.39 -5.43
CA ILE A 134 -7.33 -3.02 -5.32
C ILE A 134 -6.72 -2.56 -6.66
N VAL A 135 -5.84 -3.37 -7.27
CA VAL A 135 -5.18 -3.03 -8.54
C VAL A 135 -6.18 -2.94 -9.70
N VAL A 136 -7.15 -3.86 -9.78
CA VAL A 136 -8.19 -3.85 -10.83
C VAL A 136 -9.14 -2.66 -10.66
N GLY A 137 -9.54 -2.35 -9.42
CA GLY A 137 -10.33 -1.16 -9.11
C GLY A 137 -9.64 0.12 -9.57
N ALA A 138 -8.37 0.27 -9.23
CA ALA A 138 -7.55 1.40 -9.65
C ALA A 138 -7.43 1.52 -11.18
N ARG A 139 -7.23 0.40 -11.90
CA ARG A 139 -7.17 0.39 -13.38
C ARG A 139 -8.50 0.75 -14.03
N ARG A 140 -9.62 0.32 -13.47
CA ARG A 140 -10.96 0.66 -13.98
C ARG A 140 -11.25 2.14 -13.81
N GLU A 141 -10.86 2.72 -12.70
CA GLU A 141 -11.05 4.15 -12.43
C GLU A 141 -10.21 5.03 -13.37
N GLN A 142 -8.96 4.62 -13.67
CA GLN A 142 -8.13 5.30 -14.67
C GLN A 142 -8.75 5.27 -16.07
N LYS A 143 -9.28 4.12 -16.52
CA LYS A 143 -9.97 4.02 -17.82
C LYS A 143 -11.23 4.87 -17.92
N ARG A 144 -11.93 5.08 -16.81
CA ARG A 144 -13.13 5.92 -16.76
C ARG A 144 -12.80 7.41 -16.80
N LYS A 145 -11.65 7.83 -16.25
CA LYS A 145 -11.19 9.24 -16.28
C LYS A 145 -10.48 9.64 -17.59
N SER A 146 -10.07 8.67 -18.41
CA SER A 146 -9.42 8.93 -19.71
C SER A 146 -10.38 8.92 -20.92
N ARG A 147 -11.69 8.86 -20.67
CA ARG A 147 -12.75 8.76 -21.68
C ARG A 147 -13.72 9.89 -21.48
#